data_AF-A0A949ZFZ7-F1
#
_entry.id   AF-A0A949ZFZ7-F1
#
_cell.length_a   1.000
_cell.length_b   1.000
_cell.length_c   1.000
_cell.angle_alpha   90.00
_cell.angle_beta   90.00
_cell.angle_gamma   90.00
#
_symmetry.space_group_name_H-M   'P 1'
#
loop_
_entity.id
_entity.type
_entity.pdbx_description
1 polymer ?
#
loop_
_entity_poly.entity_id
_entity_poly.type
_entity_poly.pdbx_seq_one_letter_code
_entity_poly.pdbx_strand_id
1 'polypeptide(L)'
;MARQSSSGRDARQNSQRPMPRSAARRKRERRREQQRQQASPSSRRNRRWLAGGGGAAIVVVIILIVLLTRGSGGGGSPSATASPGPTPTPAPLASLATAASGSTVGGLSCASSEPSSNTTTVHLSIYVNGAQRSIPPGVGIAQPQLTQTIAGPDALNGKCYYPLLTHLGAGIVHVEPPAAGTTYTLGQFFALWGQPLTS
;
A
#
# COMPACT_ATOMS: atom_id res chain seq x y z
N MET A 1 25.86 -45.18 -71.62
CA MET A 1 24.67 -44.30 -71.66
C MET A 1 25.13 -42.89 -71.27
N ALA A 2 25.45 -42.05 -72.25
CA ALA A 2 24.64 -40.89 -72.69
C ALA A 2 24.70 -39.70 -71.69
N ARG A 3 25.47 -38.63 -72.02
CA ARG A 3 25.02 -37.30 -72.53
C ARG A 3 24.78 -36.30 -71.36
N GLN A 4 25.05 -34.99 -71.35
CA GLN A 4 25.49 -33.87 -72.22
C GLN A 4 25.93 -32.73 -71.24
N SER A 5 27.03 -31.99 -71.42
CA SER A 5 27.29 -30.83 -72.29
C SER A 5 26.55 -29.51 -71.95
N SER A 6 27.30 -28.46 -71.57
CA SER A 6 27.24 -27.03 -72.04
C SER A 6 27.97 -26.11 -71.03
N SER A 7 29.07 -25.41 -71.33
CA SER A 7 29.30 -24.28 -72.26
C SER A 7 28.80 -22.90 -71.77
N GLY A 8 29.66 -21.88 -71.89
CA GLY A 8 29.38 -20.43 -71.76
C GLY A 8 29.93 -19.83 -70.46
N ARG A 9 31.08 -19.12 -70.38
CA ARG A 9 31.55 -17.86 -71.03
C ARG A 9 30.65 -16.63 -70.81
N ASP A 10 31.33 -15.50 -70.57
CA ASP A 10 30.88 -14.09 -70.56
C ASP A 10 30.18 -13.58 -69.29
N ALA A 11 30.31 -12.34 -68.83
CA ALA A 11 31.24 -11.25 -69.08
C ALA A 11 31.01 -10.19 -67.98
N ARG A 12 32.03 -9.37 -67.78
CA ARG A 12 32.06 -8.06 -67.09
C ARG A 12 30.77 -7.23 -67.27
N GLN A 13 30.32 -6.56 -66.19
CA GLN A 13 30.13 -5.08 -66.07
C GLN A 13 29.27 -4.73 -64.85
N ASN A 14 29.82 -3.99 -63.89
CA ASN A 14 29.55 -2.56 -63.67
C ASN A 14 28.15 -2.23 -63.11
N SER A 15 28.07 -1.88 -61.82
CA SER A 15 27.53 -0.56 -61.42
C SER A 15 27.59 -0.36 -59.91
N GLN A 16 28.23 0.74 -59.56
CA GLN A 16 28.30 1.37 -58.26
C GLN A 16 26.91 1.45 -57.60
N ARG A 17 26.79 0.97 -56.35
CA ARG A 17 25.62 1.24 -55.50
C ARG A 17 25.98 2.30 -54.43
N PRO A 18 25.15 3.34 -54.28
CA PRO A 18 25.48 4.53 -53.48
C PRO A 18 25.36 4.31 -51.96
N MET A 19 26.14 5.09 -51.21
CA MET A 19 26.25 5.21 -49.75
C MET A 19 24.90 5.21 -48.98
N PRO A 20 24.86 4.72 -47.72
CA PRO A 20 23.64 4.62 -46.92
C PRO A 20 23.21 5.99 -46.36
N ARG A 21 22.30 6.68 -47.05
CA ARG A 21 21.66 7.93 -46.59
C ARG A 21 20.54 7.75 -45.54
N SER A 22 20.39 6.56 -44.95
CA SER A 22 19.25 6.23 -44.08
C SER A 22 19.43 6.64 -42.61
N ALA A 23 20.65 6.65 -42.07
CA ALA A 23 20.89 6.91 -40.65
C ALA A 23 20.76 8.41 -40.29
N ALA A 24 21.28 9.30 -41.15
CA ALA A 24 21.24 10.74 -40.92
C ALA A 24 19.80 11.30 -40.95
N ARG A 25 18.92 10.73 -41.76
CA ARG A 25 17.50 11.14 -41.87
C ARG A 25 16.72 10.79 -40.60
N ARG A 26 16.89 9.57 -40.07
CA ARG A 26 16.22 9.12 -38.83
C ARG A 26 16.58 9.98 -37.61
N LYS A 27 17.82 10.48 -37.52
CA LYS A 27 18.26 11.35 -36.41
C LYS A 27 17.62 12.74 -36.49
N ARG A 28 17.36 13.26 -37.69
CA ARG A 28 16.68 14.55 -37.90
C ARG A 28 15.19 14.47 -37.55
N GLU A 29 14.54 13.35 -37.85
CA GLU A 29 13.13 13.13 -37.49
C GLU A 29 12.92 13.07 -35.97
N ARG A 30 13.76 12.31 -35.24
CA ARG A 30 13.69 12.25 -33.76
C ARG A 30 13.90 13.61 -33.09
N ARG A 31 14.81 14.45 -33.61
CA ARG A 31 15.02 15.81 -33.09
C ARG A 31 13.80 16.72 -33.30
N ARG A 32 13.10 16.57 -34.43
CA ARG A 32 11.87 17.31 -34.72
C ARG A 32 10.72 16.89 -33.80
N GLU A 33 10.60 15.61 -33.47
CA GLU A 33 9.60 15.11 -32.51
C GLU A 33 9.86 15.63 -31.09
N GLN A 34 11.11 15.62 -30.62
CA GLN A 34 11.46 16.19 -29.31
C GLN A 34 11.18 17.70 -29.24
N GLN A 35 11.47 18.45 -30.30
CA GLN A 35 11.12 19.88 -30.36
C GLN A 35 9.61 20.12 -30.36
N ARG A 36 8.81 19.26 -31.02
CA ARG A 36 7.34 19.33 -30.97
C ARG A 36 6.79 19.04 -29.58
N GLN A 37 7.38 18.09 -28.85
CA GLN A 37 6.97 17.80 -27.48
C GLN A 37 7.30 18.95 -26.51
N GLN A 38 8.45 19.62 -26.69
CA GLN A 38 8.80 20.82 -25.91
C GLN A 38 7.98 22.06 -26.30
N ALA A 39 7.49 22.11 -27.54
CA ALA A 39 6.60 23.16 -28.02
C ALA A 39 5.12 22.95 -27.62
N SER A 40 4.80 21.93 -26.81
CA SER A 40 3.48 21.85 -26.18
C SER A 40 3.30 23.08 -25.30
N PRO A 41 2.32 23.96 -25.56
CA PRO A 41 2.11 25.13 -24.73
C PRO A 41 1.67 24.63 -23.35
N SER A 42 2.61 24.64 -22.42
CA SER A 42 2.30 24.56 -21.00
C SER A 42 1.17 25.54 -20.75
N SER A 43 0.07 25.01 -20.24
CA SER A 43 -1.08 25.76 -19.78
C SER A 43 -0.60 26.81 -18.77
N ARG A 44 -0.23 27.99 -19.27
CA ARG A 44 -0.10 29.25 -18.52
C ARG A 44 -1.51 29.68 -18.11
N ARG A 45 -2.12 28.88 -17.24
CA ARG A 45 -3.41 29.14 -16.62
C ARG A 45 -3.18 30.20 -15.55
N ASN A 46 -3.26 31.45 -16.01
CA ASN A 46 -3.69 32.63 -15.28
C ASN A 46 -3.41 32.66 -13.77
N ARG A 47 -2.17 33.01 -13.41
CA ARG A 47 -1.81 33.49 -12.06
C ARG A 47 -2.00 35.02 -11.94
N ARG A 48 -3.09 35.55 -12.51
CA ARG A 48 -3.40 36.99 -12.60
C ARG A 48 -4.88 37.32 -12.31
N TRP A 49 -5.50 36.63 -11.36
CA TRP A 49 -6.89 36.93 -10.91
C TRP A 49 -7.00 37.34 -9.43
N LEU A 50 -5.91 37.82 -8.82
CA LEU A 50 -5.91 38.31 -7.43
C LEU A 50 -5.51 39.79 -7.32
N ALA A 51 -5.96 40.64 -8.23
CA ALA A 51 -5.78 42.08 -8.07
C ALA A 51 -7.00 42.84 -8.59
N GLY A 52 -7.71 43.48 -7.67
CA GLY A 52 -8.65 44.56 -7.97
C GLY A 52 -10.12 44.17 -7.89
N GLY A 53 -10.71 44.17 -6.69
CA GLY A 53 -12.17 44.20 -6.53
C GLY A 53 -12.69 43.59 -5.23
N GLY A 54 -12.20 42.41 -4.84
CA GLY A 54 -12.73 41.67 -3.68
C GLY A 54 -12.26 42.17 -2.31
N GLY A 55 -11.13 42.87 -2.24
CA GLY A 55 -10.50 43.26 -0.97
C GLY A 55 -11.33 44.22 -0.12
N ALA A 56 -11.97 45.21 -0.74
CA ALA A 56 -12.76 46.20 0.00
C ALA A 56 -14.03 45.59 0.63
N ALA A 57 -14.73 44.73 -0.11
CA ALA A 57 -15.91 44.02 0.40
C ALA A 57 -15.54 43.03 1.51
N ILE A 58 -14.42 42.31 1.38
CA ILE A 58 -13.94 41.37 2.39
C ILE A 58 -13.52 42.10 3.68
N VAL A 59 -12.83 43.26 3.57
CA VAL A 59 -12.41 44.04 4.73
C VAL A 59 -13.61 44.61 5.49
N VAL A 60 -14.64 45.11 4.80
CA VAL A 60 -15.85 45.62 5.45
C VAL A 60 -16.63 44.51 6.17
N VAL A 61 -16.74 43.32 5.57
CA VAL A 61 -17.38 42.15 6.22
C VAL A 61 -16.60 41.69 7.45
N ILE A 62 -15.26 41.67 7.39
CA ILE A 62 -14.42 41.30 8.53
C ILE A 62 -14.56 42.33 9.67
N ILE A 63 -14.60 43.63 9.36
CA ILE A 63 -14.78 44.69 10.37
C ILE A 63 -16.16 44.58 11.04
N LEU A 64 -17.22 44.29 10.28
CA LEU A 64 -18.57 44.07 10.80
C LEU A 64 -18.65 42.85 11.74
N ILE A 65 -18.01 41.74 11.39
CA ILE A 65 -17.95 40.53 12.23
C ILE A 65 -17.18 40.81 13.53
N VAL A 66 -16.09 41.58 13.46
CA VAL A 66 -15.28 41.94 14.63
C VAL A 66 -16.00 42.93 15.56
N LEU A 67 -16.86 43.79 15.03
CA LEU A 67 -17.68 44.71 15.84
C LEU A 67 -18.88 44.01 16.49
N LEU A 68 -19.49 43.02 15.83
CA LEU A 68 -20.61 42.24 16.39
C LEU A 68 -20.18 41.25 17.50
N THR A 69 -18.90 40.92 17.61
CA THR A 69 -18.38 39.96 18.61
C THR A 69 -17.77 40.62 19.85
N ARG A 70 -17.79 41.96 19.96
CA ARG A 70 -17.25 42.71 21.10
C ARG A 70 -18.28 43.20 22.12
N GLY A 71 -19.53 42.73 22.03
CA GLY A 71 -20.54 42.92 23.07
C GLY A 71 -20.63 41.71 23.99
N SER A 72 -20.39 41.94 25.29
CA SER A 72 -20.64 41.04 26.44
C SER A 72 -19.57 40.00 26.76
N GLY A 73 -18.56 40.47 27.49
CA GLY A 73 -18.26 40.06 28.88
C GLY A 73 -18.37 38.58 29.24
N GLY A 74 -17.23 37.94 29.47
CA GLY A 74 -17.11 36.66 30.15
C GLY A 74 -15.66 36.20 30.12
N GLY A 75 -14.89 36.57 31.15
CA GLY A 75 -13.51 36.11 31.32
C GLY A 75 -13.46 34.59 31.52
N GLY A 76 -13.10 33.88 30.45
CA GLY A 76 -12.68 32.49 30.50
C GLY A 76 -11.29 32.41 29.89
N SER A 77 -10.28 32.15 30.71
CA SER A 77 -8.91 31.88 30.25
C SER A 77 -8.93 30.86 29.10
N PRO A 78 -8.13 31.04 28.03
CA PRO A 78 -7.99 30.00 27.02
C PRO A 78 -7.37 28.78 27.72
N SER A 79 -8.20 27.77 27.96
CA SER A 79 -7.71 26.45 28.36
C SER A 79 -6.77 25.99 27.24
N ALA A 80 -5.52 25.74 27.60
CA ALA A 80 -4.56 25.12 26.70
C ALA A 80 -5.24 23.91 26.06
N THR A 81 -5.31 23.90 24.73
CA THR A 81 -5.72 22.74 23.95
C THR A 81 -4.85 21.58 24.42
N ALA A 82 -5.42 20.69 25.23
CA ALA A 82 -4.76 19.46 25.60
C ALA A 82 -4.44 18.74 24.30
N SER A 83 -3.16 18.49 24.07
CA SER A 83 -2.72 17.53 23.06
C SER A 83 -3.55 16.26 23.25
N PRO A 84 -4.12 15.64 22.19
CA PRO A 84 -4.83 14.38 22.35
C PRO A 84 -3.89 13.42 23.09
N GLY A 85 -4.26 13.05 24.31
CA GLY A 85 -3.52 12.06 25.07
C GLY A 85 -3.46 10.75 24.26
N PRO A 86 -2.49 9.87 24.52
CA PRO A 86 -2.46 8.58 23.84
C PRO A 86 -3.82 7.89 24.03
N THR A 87 -4.48 7.55 22.92
CA THR A 87 -5.70 6.75 22.94
C THR A 87 -5.43 5.50 23.78
N PRO A 88 -6.26 5.17 24.79
CA PRO A 88 -6.02 4.01 25.62
C PRO A 88 -5.96 2.75 24.75
N THR A 89 -4.83 2.05 24.78
CA THR A 89 -4.69 0.78 24.07
C THR A 89 -5.62 -0.26 24.70
N PRO A 90 -6.48 -0.94 23.93
CA PRO A 90 -7.33 -2.00 24.45
C PRO A 90 -6.53 -3.08 25.17
N ALA A 91 -7.00 -3.54 26.32
CA ALA A 91 -6.38 -4.64 27.05
C ALA A 91 -6.45 -5.95 26.23
N PRO A 92 -5.41 -6.80 26.25
CA PRO A 92 -5.42 -8.06 25.49
C PRO A 92 -6.58 -8.95 25.95
N LEU A 93 -7.26 -9.58 25.00
CA LEU A 93 -8.31 -10.56 25.30
C LEU A 93 -7.72 -11.78 26.00
N ALA A 94 -6.62 -12.31 25.45
CA ALA A 94 -5.92 -13.49 25.92
C ALA A 94 -4.44 -13.45 25.51
N SER A 95 -3.61 -14.27 26.16
CA SER A 95 -2.20 -14.46 25.78
C SER A 95 -2.06 -15.50 24.66
N LEU A 96 -0.82 -15.80 24.27
CA LEU A 96 -0.48 -16.87 23.32
C LEU A 96 -0.11 -18.20 24.00
N ALA A 97 -0.35 -18.35 25.30
CA ALA A 97 0.10 -19.53 26.06
C ALA A 97 -0.45 -20.85 25.51
N THR A 98 -1.63 -20.83 24.88
CA THR A 98 -2.30 -21.99 24.27
C THR A 98 -2.31 -21.95 22.74
N ALA A 99 -1.60 -20.99 22.12
CA ALA A 99 -1.57 -20.83 20.67
C ALA A 99 -0.85 -22.00 19.99
N ALA A 100 -1.14 -22.16 18.70
CA ALA A 100 -0.56 -23.21 17.87
C ALA A 100 0.98 -23.13 17.82
N SER A 101 1.65 -24.26 17.96
CA SER A 101 3.12 -24.37 18.07
C SER A 101 3.79 -25.04 16.86
N GLY A 102 3.04 -25.20 15.76
CA GLY A 102 3.53 -25.67 14.46
C GLY A 102 2.95 -26.99 13.96
N SER A 103 2.05 -27.64 14.71
CA SER A 103 1.25 -28.76 14.22
C SER A 103 0.10 -28.28 13.33
N THR A 104 -0.47 -29.13 12.48
CA THR A 104 -1.67 -28.76 11.72
C THR A 104 -2.85 -28.46 12.65
N VAL A 105 -3.51 -27.32 12.48
CA VAL A 105 -4.67 -26.89 13.28
C VAL A 105 -5.82 -26.53 12.34
N GLY A 106 -6.97 -27.19 12.49
CA GLY A 106 -8.16 -26.89 11.67
C GLY A 106 -7.91 -27.01 10.16
N GLY A 107 -7.03 -27.93 9.75
CA GLY A 107 -6.61 -28.09 8.35
C GLY A 107 -5.56 -27.09 7.86
N LEU A 108 -5.09 -26.16 8.70
CA LEU A 108 -4.05 -25.20 8.38
C LEU A 108 -2.68 -25.76 8.75
N SER A 109 -1.80 -25.87 7.76
CA SER A 109 -0.40 -26.29 7.94
C SER A 109 0.49 -25.10 8.27
N CYS A 110 1.55 -25.34 9.04
CA CYS A 110 2.54 -24.33 9.38
C CYS A 110 3.72 -24.39 8.39
N ALA A 111 4.00 -23.30 7.70
CA ALA A 111 5.07 -23.20 6.70
C ALA A 111 6.34 -22.56 7.28
N SER A 112 7.52 -22.95 6.78
CA SER A 112 8.81 -22.42 7.26
C SER A 112 9.05 -20.94 6.90
N SER A 113 8.30 -20.41 5.94
CA SER A 113 8.34 -19.02 5.51
C SER A 113 6.97 -18.38 5.72
N GLU A 114 6.96 -17.07 5.93
CA GLU A 114 5.71 -16.32 5.97
C GLU A 114 4.92 -16.44 4.65
N PRO A 115 3.58 -16.29 4.72
CA PRO A 115 2.73 -16.13 3.56
C PRO A 115 3.26 -15.09 2.57
N SER A 116 3.19 -15.39 1.27
CA SER A 116 3.82 -14.60 0.21
C SER A 116 3.17 -13.23 -0.02
N SER A 117 3.72 -12.46 -0.97
CA SER A 117 3.03 -11.31 -1.55
C SER A 117 1.66 -11.72 -2.07
N ASN A 118 0.66 -10.85 -1.87
CA ASN A 118 -0.79 -11.05 -2.08
C ASN A 118 -1.59 -11.54 -0.86
N THR A 119 -1.03 -11.51 0.35
CA THR A 119 -1.88 -11.56 1.55
C THR A 119 -2.88 -10.40 1.53
N THR A 120 -4.14 -10.72 1.83
CA THR A 120 -5.15 -9.71 2.10
C THR A 120 -5.16 -9.43 3.59
N THR A 121 -5.34 -8.17 3.95
CA THR A 121 -5.43 -7.77 5.35
C THR A 121 -6.90 -7.58 5.72
N VAL A 122 -7.32 -8.20 6.82
CA VAL A 122 -8.63 -7.96 7.43
C VAL A 122 -8.46 -7.39 8.83
N HIS A 123 -9.44 -6.62 9.28
CA HIS A 123 -9.47 -6.09 10.64
C HIS A 123 -10.54 -6.80 11.47
N LEU A 124 -10.14 -7.37 12.60
CA LEU A 124 -11.01 -8.04 13.55
C LEU A 124 -11.05 -7.25 14.86
N SER A 125 -12.25 -6.80 15.22
CA SER A 125 -12.52 -6.15 16.51
C SER A 125 -13.31 -7.08 17.41
N ILE A 126 -12.85 -7.25 18.65
CA ILE A 126 -13.51 -8.07 19.66
C ILE A 126 -13.94 -7.17 20.81
N TYR A 127 -15.18 -7.32 21.26
CA TYR A 127 -15.75 -6.60 22.38
C TYR A 127 -16.21 -7.57 23.45
N VAL A 128 -15.86 -7.30 24.70
CA VAL A 128 -16.34 -8.02 25.88
C VAL A 128 -17.05 -7.01 26.76
N ASN A 129 -18.36 -7.21 26.99
CA ASN A 129 -19.20 -6.29 27.76
C ASN A 129 -19.15 -4.84 27.25
N GLY A 130 -19.10 -4.65 25.93
CA GLY A 130 -19.02 -3.33 25.30
C GLY A 130 -17.62 -2.69 25.28
N ALA A 131 -16.62 -3.29 25.94
CA ALA A 131 -15.24 -2.83 25.92
C ALA A 131 -14.43 -3.56 24.84
N GLN A 132 -13.73 -2.80 23.99
CA GLN A 132 -12.84 -3.39 22.98
C GLN A 132 -11.68 -4.12 23.67
N ARG A 133 -11.30 -5.29 23.13
CA ARG A 133 -10.14 -6.07 23.54
C ARG A 133 -9.18 -6.21 22.38
N SER A 134 -7.88 -6.15 22.67
CA SER A 134 -6.85 -6.36 21.65
C SER A 134 -6.61 -7.84 21.42
N ILE A 135 -6.24 -8.14 20.18
CA ILE A 135 -5.71 -9.44 19.75
C ILE A 135 -4.19 -9.31 19.86
N PRO A 136 -3.48 -10.19 20.56
CA PRO A 136 -2.04 -10.06 20.74
C PRO A 136 -1.29 -10.22 19.41
N PRO A 137 -0.12 -9.58 19.25
CA PRO A 137 0.78 -9.90 18.15
C PRO A 137 1.22 -11.38 18.23
N GLY A 138 1.43 -12.03 17.09
CA GLY A 138 1.94 -13.40 17.00
C GLY A 138 0.91 -14.53 16.96
N VAL A 139 -0.40 -14.24 16.93
CA VAL A 139 -1.38 -15.27 16.56
C VAL A 139 -1.03 -15.81 15.17
N GLY A 140 -1.03 -17.13 15.00
CA GLY A 140 -0.66 -17.77 13.72
C GLY A 140 0.85 -17.82 13.43
N ILE A 141 1.68 -17.47 14.41
CA ILE A 141 3.14 -17.60 14.34
C ILE A 141 3.57 -18.56 15.44
N ALA A 142 4.15 -19.70 15.09
CA ALA A 142 4.61 -20.68 16.07
C ALA A 142 5.87 -20.14 16.79
N GLN A 143 5.84 -20.09 18.12
CA GLN A 143 6.94 -19.55 18.94
C GLN A 143 7.38 -18.13 18.49
N PRO A 144 6.47 -17.14 18.54
CA PRO A 144 6.73 -15.82 18.00
C PRO A 144 7.82 -15.10 18.81
N GLN A 145 8.69 -14.41 18.09
CA GLN A 145 9.72 -13.55 18.65
C GLN A 145 9.27 -12.10 18.49
N LEU A 146 9.00 -11.44 19.61
CA LEU A 146 8.52 -10.06 19.63
C LEU A 146 9.69 -9.08 19.58
N THR A 147 9.63 -8.14 18.65
CA THR A 147 10.53 -7.00 18.54
C THR A 147 9.77 -5.74 18.93
N GLN A 148 10.33 -4.92 19.81
CA GLN A 148 9.67 -3.67 20.18
C GLN A 148 9.83 -2.63 19.07
N THR A 149 8.72 -2.08 18.59
CA THR A 149 8.70 -1.00 17.59
C THR A 149 8.00 0.24 18.14
N ILE A 150 8.01 1.32 17.37
CA ILE A 150 7.24 2.55 17.67
C ILE A 150 5.72 2.31 17.67
N ALA A 151 5.24 1.27 16.98
CA ALA A 151 3.83 0.90 16.91
C ALA A 151 3.42 -0.10 18.00
N GLY A 152 4.38 -0.64 18.78
CA GLY A 152 4.17 -1.68 19.78
C GLY A 152 5.04 -2.92 19.55
N PRO A 153 4.86 -3.97 20.36
CA PRO A 153 5.52 -5.25 20.13
C PRO A 153 5.03 -5.87 18.82
N ASP A 154 5.98 -6.25 17.97
CA ASP A 154 5.76 -6.78 16.64
C ASP A 154 6.33 -8.20 16.51
N ALA A 155 5.49 -9.15 16.11
CA ALA A 155 5.85 -10.54 15.91
C ALA A 155 6.39 -10.75 14.49
N LEU A 156 7.63 -10.31 14.25
CA LEU A 156 8.26 -10.37 12.93
C LEU A 156 8.87 -11.73 12.56
N ASN A 157 9.07 -12.61 13.56
CA ASN A 157 9.71 -13.90 13.35
C ASN A 157 9.08 -15.00 14.21
N GLY A 158 9.22 -16.25 13.77
CA GLY A 158 8.85 -17.44 14.52
C GLY A 158 9.42 -18.72 13.88
N LYS A 159 9.10 -19.87 14.48
CA LYS A 159 9.49 -21.20 14.00
C LYS A 159 8.85 -21.55 12.65
N CYS A 160 7.58 -21.19 12.48
CA CYS A 160 6.81 -21.38 11.25
C CYS A 160 5.54 -20.51 11.31
N TYR A 161 4.87 -20.36 10.18
CA TYR A 161 3.79 -19.40 9.98
C TYR A 161 2.58 -20.09 9.37
N TYR A 162 1.40 -19.80 9.92
CA TYR A 162 0.13 -20.24 9.38
C TYR A 162 -0.42 -19.19 8.40
N PRO A 163 -1.32 -19.57 7.48
CA PRO A 163 -1.88 -18.64 6.48
C PRO A 163 -2.75 -17.52 7.06
N LEU A 164 -3.08 -17.58 8.36
CA LEU A 164 -3.80 -16.55 9.10
C LEU A 164 -2.92 -16.11 10.27
N LEU A 165 -2.40 -14.88 10.24
CA LEU A 165 -1.48 -14.41 11.29
C LEU A 165 -1.63 -12.92 11.62
N THR A 166 -1.12 -12.52 12.79
CA THR A 166 -1.05 -11.13 13.22
C THR A 166 0.40 -10.74 13.57
N HIS A 167 0.86 -9.60 13.07
CA HIS A 167 2.13 -9.02 13.48
C HIS A 167 2.00 -8.10 14.70
N LEU A 168 0.92 -7.31 14.75
CA LEU A 168 0.70 -6.26 15.76
C LEU A 168 -0.57 -6.48 16.56
N GLY A 169 -0.61 -5.88 17.75
CA GLY A 169 -1.73 -5.97 18.70
C GLY A 169 -3.05 -5.27 18.29
N ALA A 170 -3.16 -4.79 17.05
CA ALA A 170 -4.24 -3.91 16.59
C ALA A 170 -5.43 -4.65 15.95
N GLY A 171 -5.44 -5.99 15.99
CA GLY A 171 -6.50 -6.79 15.35
C GLY A 171 -6.39 -6.86 13.83
N ILE A 172 -5.20 -6.62 13.29
CA ILE A 172 -4.89 -6.73 11.87
C ILE A 172 -4.44 -8.15 11.56
N VAL A 173 -5.30 -8.90 10.86
CA VAL A 173 -5.04 -10.30 10.47
C VAL A 173 -4.63 -10.32 9.01
N HIS A 174 -3.43 -10.83 8.75
CA HIS A 174 -2.94 -11.17 7.41
C HIS A 174 -3.53 -12.52 7.00
N VAL A 175 -4.08 -12.56 5.79
CA VAL A 175 -4.78 -13.71 5.23
C VAL A 175 -4.11 -14.06 3.91
N GLU A 176 -3.42 -15.20 3.89
CA GLU A 176 -2.87 -15.76 2.64
C GLU A 176 -4.01 -16.09 1.67
N PRO A 177 -3.81 -15.99 0.35
CA PRO A 177 -4.77 -16.53 -0.61
C PRO A 177 -5.02 -18.02 -0.36
N PRO A 178 -6.27 -18.45 -0.15
CA PRO A 178 -6.58 -19.87 0.00
C PRO A 178 -6.37 -20.61 -1.33
N ALA A 179 -6.11 -21.92 -1.27
CA ALA A 179 -6.16 -22.76 -2.45
C ALA A 179 -7.54 -22.64 -3.12
N ALA A 180 -7.60 -22.76 -4.45
CA ALA A 180 -8.85 -22.59 -5.20
C ALA A 180 -9.98 -23.45 -4.62
N GLY A 181 -11.13 -22.82 -4.35
CA GLY A 181 -12.30 -23.49 -3.77
C GLY A 181 -12.25 -23.70 -2.25
N THR A 182 -11.23 -23.20 -1.55
CA THR A 182 -11.16 -23.22 -0.08
C THR A 182 -11.41 -21.84 0.51
N THR A 183 -11.89 -21.79 1.74
CA THR A 183 -12.18 -20.54 2.46
C THR A 183 -11.70 -20.68 3.89
N TYR A 184 -10.97 -19.67 4.36
CA TYR A 184 -10.60 -19.58 5.75
C TYR A 184 -11.74 -19.04 6.60
N THR A 185 -11.87 -19.56 7.81
CA THR A 185 -12.95 -19.23 8.74
C THR A 185 -12.41 -18.50 9.96
N LEU A 186 -13.28 -17.71 10.61
CA LEU A 186 -12.95 -17.10 11.89
C LEU A 186 -12.62 -18.17 12.96
N GLY A 187 -13.32 -19.31 12.93
CA GLY A 187 -13.04 -20.43 13.85
C GLY A 187 -11.62 -20.98 13.72
N GLN A 188 -11.08 -21.07 12.50
CA GLN A 188 -9.69 -21.47 12.28
C GLN A 188 -8.69 -20.46 12.88
N PHE A 189 -8.95 -19.17 12.75
CA PHE A 189 -8.10 -18.14 13.37
C PHE A 189 -8.10 -18.26 14.91
N PHE A 190 -9.28 -18.43 15.52
CA PHE A 190 -9.39 -18.64 16.97
C PHE A 190 -8.74 -19.96 17.42
N ALA A 191 -8.83 -21.02 16.61
CA ALA A 191 -8.13 -22.27 16.87
C ALA A 191 -6.60 -22.10 16.84
N LEU A 192 -6.05 -21.30 15.92
CA LEU A 192 -4.62 -20.96 15.90
C LEU A 192 -4.20 -20.14 17.13
N TRP A 193 -5.08 -19.25 17.60
CA TRP A 193 -4.86 -18.51 18.85
C TRP A 193 -5.03 -19.40 20.10
N GLY A 194 -5.64 -20.58 19.96
CA GLY A 194 -5.98 -21.43 21.10
C GLY A 194 -7.05 -20.81 22.00
N GLN A 195 -7.93 -19.98 21.44
CA GLN A 195 -9.09 -19.40 22.11
C GLN A 195 -10.39 -20.03 21.59
N PRO A 196 -11.38 -20.28 22.44
CA PRO A 196 -12.64 -20.86 22.00
C PRO A 196 -13.46 -19.87 21.16
N LEU A 197 -14.18 -20.39 20.17
CA LEU A 197 -15.23 -19.69 19.43
C LEU A 197 -16.41 -20.64 19.27
N THR A 198 -17.44 -20.48 20.11
CA THR A 198 -18.67 -21.26 20.04
C THR A 198 -19.72 -20.52 19.23
N SER A 199 -20.51 -21.26 18.46
CA SER A 199 -21.67 -20.74 17.72
C SER A 199 -22.91 -20.70 18.59
#